data_AF-A0A397A518-F1
#
_entry.id   AF-A0A397A518-F1
#
_cell.length_a   1.000
_cell.length_b   1.000
_cell.length_c   1.000
_cell.angle_alpha   90.00
_cell.angle_beta   90.00
_cell.angle_gamma   90.00
#
_symmetry.space_group_name_H-M   'P 1'
#
loop_
_entity.id
_entity.type
_entity.pdbx_description
1 polymer ?
#
loop_
_entity_poly.entity_id
_entity_poly.type
_entity_poly.pdbx_seq_one_letter_code
_entity_poly.pdbx_strand_id
1 'polypeptide(L)'
;MKILYVTDVEGNWDYFLRFIQTVQTSPHTLNALTFTDASHTRLVLQRGYQFVFGGDVGDKGVVNTDRLIRVLLALKHDYPDRVVLIAGNRDVNKMRWTSEFTDVEMDLKTMDP
;
A
#
# COMPACT_ATOMS: atom_id res chain seq x y z
N MET A 1 -10.93 -13.21 15.99
CA MET A 1 -10.36 -12.60 14.78
C MET A 1 -9.67 -11.32 15.18
N LYS A 2 -8.42 -11.10 14.75
CA LYS A 2 -7.63 -9.88 15.09
C LYS A 2 -7.37 -9.08 13.83
N ILE A 3 -7.34 -7.76 13.93
CA ILE A 3 -7.15 -6.86 12.79
C ILE A 3 -5.83 -6.10 12.96
N LEU A 4 -5.01 -6.10 11.92
CA LEU A 4 -3.86 -5.23 11.76
C LEU A 4 -4.28 -4.08 10.84
N TYR A 5 -4.10 -2.84 11.29
CA TYR A 5 -4.53 -1.65 10.54
C TYR A 5 -3.38 -0.67 10.40
N VAL A 6 -3.17 -0.16 9.19
CA VAL A 6 -2.22 0.92 8.87
C VAL A 6 -2.77 1.76 7.73
N THR A 7 -2.52 3.06 7.72
CA THR A 7 -3.05 4.03 6.75
C THR A 7 -2.06 5.16 6.55
N ASP A 8 -2.28 6.01 5.55
CA ASP A 8 -1.58 7.29 5.36
C ASP A 8 -0.06 7.13 5.35
N VAL A 9 0.41 6.07 4.68
CA VAL A 9 1.85 5.82 4.54
C VAL A 9 2.48 6.86 3.61
N GLU A 10 1.73 7.36 2.62
CA GLU A 10 2.12 8.44 1.71
C GLU A 10 3.50 8.22 1.02
N GLY A 11 3.92 6.97 0.85
CA GLY A 11 5.22 6.57 0.29
C GLY A 11 6.37 6.51 1.30
N ASN A 12 6.11 6.72 2.59
CA ASN A 12 7.10 6.64 3.67
C ASN A 12 7.42 5.17 4.02
N TRP A 13 8.41 4.62 3.33
CA TRP A 13 8.85 3.24 3.52
C TRP A 13 9.29 2.93 4.94
N ASP A 14 10.06 3.83 5.57
CA ASP A 14 10.56 3.60 6.92
C ASP A 14 9.43 3.58 7.96
N TYR A 15 8.39 4.37 7.75
CA TYR A 15 7.17 4.29 8.57
C TYR A 15 6.51 2.92 8.45
N PHE A 16 6.37 2.40 7.23
CA PHE A 16 5.83 1.06 7.01
C PHE A 16 6.71 -0.04 7.64
N LEU A 17 8.04 0.06 7.52
CA LEU A 17 8.96 -0.88 8.17
C LEU A 17 8.84 -0.85 9.69
N ARG A 18 8.71 0.33 10.31
CA ARG A 18 8.48 0.45 11.76
C ARG A 18 7.15 -0.19 12.19
N PHE A 19 6.10 -0.04 11.38
CA PHE A 19 4.83 -0.73 11.61
C PHE A 19 5.03 -2.26 11.59
N ILE A 20 5.69 -2.81 10.57
CA ILE A 20 5.98 -4.25 10.49
C ILE A 20 6.81 -4.71 11.69
N GLN A 21 7.87 -3.98 12.05
CA GLN A 21 8.70 -4.29 13.22
C GLN A 21 7.88 -4.31 14.52
N THR A 22 6.93 -3.39 14.67
CA THR A 22 6.02 -3.34 15.83
C THR A 22 5.12 -4.57 15.86
N VAL A 23 4.56 -4.94 14.70
CA VAL A 23 3.75 -6.16 14.57
C VAL A 23 4.58 -7.39 14.94
N GLN A 24 5.82 -7.47 14.47
CA GLN A 24 6.72 -8.60 14.71
C GLN A 24 7.12 -8.77 16.18
N THR A 25 7.29 -7.68 16.92
CA THR A 25 7.86 -7.71 18.28
C THR A 25 6.82 -7.59 19.40
N SER A 26 5.62 -7.06 19.13
CA SER A 26 4.60 -6.88 20.16
C SER A 26 3.99 -8.22 20.62
N PRO A 27 3.81 -8.45 21.94
CA PRO A 27 3.23 -9.69 22.47
C PRO A 27 1.84 -10.04 21.92
N HIS A 28 1.06 -9.02 21.52
CA HIS A 28 -0.32 -9.21 21.06
C HIS A 28 -0.42 -9.60 19.58
N THR A 29 0.63 -9.30 18.81
CA THR A 29 0.67 -9.45 17.35
C THR A 29 1.90 -10.21 16.87
N LEU A 30 2.66 -10.84 17.78
CA LEU A 30 3.96 -11.44 17.53
C LEU A 30 4.01 -12.18 16.18
N ASN A 31 4.83 -11.68 15.26
CA ASN A 31 5.02 -12.20 13.91
C ASN A 31 3.74 -12.35 13.06
N ALA A 32 2.68 -11.59 13.35
CA ALA A 32 1.40 -11.69 12.64
C ALA A 32 1.51 -11.25 11.17
N LEU A 33 2.41 -10.32 10.86
CA LEU A 33 2.74 -9.87 9.51
C LEU A 33 4.25 -9.70 9.41
N THR A 34 4.89 -10.42 8.49
CA THR A 34 6.36 -10.51 8.40
C THR A 34 6.81 -10.50 6.94
N PHE A 35 7.96 -9.89 6.64
CA PHE A 35 8.61 -10.08 5.35
C PHE A 35 9.23 -11.48 5.24
N THR A 36 9.19 -12.08 4.05
CA THR A 36 9.77 -13.40 3.78
C THR A 36 11.26 -13.37 3.51
N ASP A 37 11.79 -12.20 3.18
CA ASP A 37 13.15 -12.02 2.69
C ASP A 37 13.69 -10.64 3.07
N ALA A 38 15.03 -10.52 3.09
CA ALA A 38 15.73 -9.28 3.40
C ALA A 38 15.52 -8.17 2.36
N SER A 39 15.09 -8.51 1.14
CA SER A 39 14.74 -7.52 0.11
C SER A 39 13.32 -6.96 0.29
N HIS A 40 12.59 -7.37 1.31
CA HIS A 40 11.25 -6.89 1.68
C HIS A 40 10.28 -6.81 0.48
N THR A 41 10.19 -7.89 -0.29
CA THR A 41 9.36 -7.94 -1.50
C THR A 41 8.02 -8.65 -1.30
N ARG A 42 7.94 -9.52 -0.29
CA ARG A 42 6.78 -10.37 -0.01
C ARG A 42 6.48 -10.38 1.48
N LEU A 43 5.21 -10.27 1.82
CA LEU A 43 4.68 -10.33 3.19
C LEU A 43 3.89 -11.61 3.39
N VAL A 44 3.98 -12.19 4.59
CA VAL A 44 3.17 -13.33 5.03
C VAL A 44 2.29 -12.91 6.19
N LEU A 45 1.00 -13.26 6.10
CA LEU A 45 -0.02 -12.97 7.12
C LEU A 45 -0.41 -14.25 7.86
N GLN A 46 -0.12 -14.29 9.16
CA GLN A 46 -0.44 -15.41 10.05
C GLN A 46 -1.95 -15.70 10.10
N ARG A 47 -2.31 -16.96 10.38
CA ARG A 47 -3.71 -17.35 10.54
C ARG A 47 -4.36 -16.62 11.73
N GLY A 48 -5.66 -16.36 11.62
CA GLY A 48 -6.43 -15.66 12.67
C GLY A 48 -6.34 -14.12 12.63
N TYR A 49 -5.49 -13.58 11.77
CA TYR A 49 -5.38 -12.15 11.50
C TYR A 49 -5.98 -11.77 10.14
N GLN A 50 -6.56 -10.58 10.11
CA GLN A 50 -6.84 -9.82 8.90
C GLN A 50 -5.94 -8.58 8.87
N PHE A 51 -5.60 -8.13 7.66
CA PHE A 51 -4.82 -6.93 7.42
C PHE A 51 -5.65 -5.93 6.62
N VAL A 52 -5.72 -4.70 7.10
CA VAL A 52 -6.47 -3.62 6.47
C VAL A 52 -5.52 -2.46 6.22
N PHE A 53 -5.36 -2.09 4.95
CA PHE A 53 -4.68 -0.87 4.55
C PHE A 53 -5.73 0.22 4.32
N GLY A 54 -5.65 1.31 5.09
CA GLY A 54 -6.67 2.37 5.11
C GLY A 54 -6.68 3.31 3.91
N GLY A 55 -5.63 3.26 3.07
CA GLY A 55 -5.49 4.11 1.91
C GLY A 55 -4.37 5.13 2.05
N ASP A 56 -4.27 6.01 1.07
CA ASP A 56 -3.23 7.02 0.90
C ASP A 56 -1.84 6.38 0.92
N VAL A 57 -1.64 5.44 -0.01
CA VAL A 57 -0.42 4.64 -0.11
C VAL A 57 0.79 5.49 -0.51
N GLY A 58 0.56 6.54 -1.29
CA GLY A 58 1.61 7.31 -1.95
C GLY A 58 1.19 8.72 -2.32
N ASP A 59 2.07 9.69 -2.04
CA ASP A 59 1.93 11.07 -2.52
C ASP A 59 3.24 11.86 -2.45
N LYS A 60 4.06 11.61 -1.42
CA LYS A 60 5.23 12.43 -1.11
C LYS A 60 6.58 11.78 -1.47
N GLY A 61 6.61 10.50 -1.82
CA GLY A 61 7.84 9.75 -2.12
C GLY A 61 7.74 8.97 -3.43
N VAL A 62 8.47 9.39 -4.46
CA VAL A 62 8.42 8.76 -5.79
C VAL A 62 9.09 7.38 -5.81
N VAL A 63 10.15 7.19 -5.01
CA VAL A 63 11.00 5.97 -5.10
C VAL A 63 10.36 4.74 -4.46
N ASN A 64 9.64 4.90 -3.34
CA ASN A 64 9.15 3.75 -2.55
C ASN A 64 7.65 3.49 -2.69
N THR A 65 6.89 4.38 -3.33
CA THR A 65 5.44 4.20 -3.51
C THR A 65 5.13 2.97 -4.37
N ASP A 66 5.82 2.79 -5.50
CA ASP A 66 5.63 1.61 -6.37
C ASP A 66 5.95 0.31 -5.62
N ARG A 67 7.04 0.29 -4.84
CA ARG A 67 7.40 -0.86 -4.00
C ARG A 67 6.30 -1.20 -3.01
N LEU A 68 5.76 -0.21 -2.30
CA LEU A 68 4.70 -0.42 -1.31
C LEU A 68 3.43 -0.95 -1.98
N ILE A 69 3.03 -0.37 -3.12
CA ILE A 69 1.89 -0.85 -3.90
C ILE A 69 2.08 -2.32 -4.30
N ARG A 70 3.25 -2.70 -4.84
CA ARG A 70 3.53 -4.09 -5.23
C ARG A 70 3.44 -5.05 -4.05
N VAL A 71 3.97 -4.66 -2.89
CA VAL A 71 3.92 -5.49 -1.67
C VAL A 71 2.47 -5.67 -1.20
N LEU A 72 1.66 -4.60 -1.18
CA LEU A 72 0.26 -4.66 -0.75
C LEU A 72 -0.60 -5.48 -1.72
N LEU A 73 -0.40 -5.30 -3.04
CA LEU A 73 -1.11 -6.06 -4.07
C LEU A 73 -0.75 -7.55 -4.03
N ALA A 74 0.53 -7.89 -3.84
CA ALA A 74 0.95 -9.27 -3.66
C ALA A 74 0.29 -9.90 -2.42
N LEU A 75 0.28 -9.17 -1.31
CA LEU A 75 -0.37 -9.64 -0.09
C LEU A 75 -1.88 -9.85 -0.27
N LYS A 76 -2.57 -8.95 -0.99
CA LYS A 76 -3.99 -9.08 -1.35
C LYS A 76 -4.25 -10.27 -2.26
N HIS A 77 -3.38 -10.50 -3.24
CA HIS A 77 -3.45 -11.64 -4.13
C HIS A 77 -3.32 -12.97 -3.37
N ASP A 78 -2.37 -13.06 -2.44
CA ASP A 78 -2.10 -14.28 -1.68
C ASP A 78 -3.18 -14.56 -0.60
N TYR A 79 -3.86 -13.51 -0.10
CA TYR A 79 -4.86 -13.61 0.96
C TYR A 79 -6.12 -12.78 0.66
N PRO A 80 -6.91 -13.12 -0.37
CA PRO A 80 -8.00 -12.28 -0.88
C PRO A 80 -9.08 -11.97 0.18
N ASP A 81 -9.41 -12.92 1.06
CA ASP A 81 -10.46 -12.74 2.08
C ASP A 81 -9.95 -12.15 3.40
N ARG A 82 -8.64 -12.02 3.56
CA ARG A 82 -8.01 -11.56 4.81
C ARG A 82 -7.29 -10.23 4.67
N VAL A 83 -7.16 -9.73 3.44
CA VAL A 83 -6.52 -8.46 3.15
C VAL A 83 -7.54 -7.53 2.52
N VAL A 84 -7.72 -6.36 3.12
CA VAL A 84 -8.61 -5.31 2.63
C VAL A 84 -7.75 -4.10 2.29
N LEU A 85 -7.86 -3.62 1.05
CA LEU A 85 -7.22 -2.40 0.59
C LEU A 85 -8.31 -1.37 0.37
N ILE A 86 -8.33 -0.34 1.20
CA ILE A 86 -9.25 0.80 1.06
C ILE A 86 -8.52 1.83 0.20
N ALA A 87 -9.22 2.38 -0.80
CA ALA A 87 -8.69 3.47 -1.61
C ALA A 87 -8.89 4.79 -0.85
N GLY A 88 -7.79 5.46 -0.53
CA GLY A 88 -7.80 6.80 0.06
C GLY A 88 -8.06 7.87 -1.00
N ASN A 89 -8.31 9.10 -0.55
CA ASN A 89 -8.58 10.23 -1.45
C ASN A 89 -7.42 10.47 -2.43
N ARG A 90 -6.17 10.37 -1.95
CA ARG A 90 -4.99 10.58 -2.80
C ARG A 90 -4.78 9.44 -3.79
N ASP A 91 -5.21 8.23 -3.45
CA ASP A 91 -5.14 7.08 -4.35
C ASP A 91 -6.16 7.25 -5.50
N VAL A 92 -7.41 7.59 -5.16
CA VAL A 92 -8.47 7.80 -6.15
C VAL A 92 -8.14 8.93 -7.10
N ASN A 93 -7.60 10.05 -6.60
CA ASN A 93 -7.20 11.16 -7.45
C ASN A 93 -6.12 10.78 -8.46
N LYS A 94 -5.21 9.86 -8.11
CA LYS A 94 -4.17 9.36 -9.04
C LYS A 94 -4.69 8.29 -9.99
N MET A 95 -5.69 7.51 -9.61
CA MET A 95 -6.32 6.56 -10.54
C MET A 95 -7.03 7.26 -11.70
N ARG A 96 -7.48 8.52 -11.52
CA ARG A 96 -8.03 9.34 -12.60
C ARG A 96 -7.01 9.75 -13.65
N TRP A 97 -5.71 9.72 -13.34
CA TRP A 97 -4.67 10.06 -14.31
C TRP A 97 -4.74 9.17 -15.55
N THR A 98 -5.08 7.90 -15.41
CA THR A 98 -5.16 6.99 -16.57
C THR A 98 -6.33 7.31 -17.51
N SER A 99 -7.39 7.96 -17.02
CA SER A 99 -8.48 8.49 -17.86
C SER A 99 -8.19 9.91 -18.36
N GLU A 100 -7.52 10.73 -17.55
CA GLU A 100 -7.32 12.15 -17.81
C GLU A 100 -6.11 12.48 -18.70
N PHE A 101 -5.09 11.62 -18.73
CA PHE A 101 -3.95 11.75 -19.65
C PHE A 101 -4.24 11.08 -21.01
N THR A 102 -5.46 11.23 -21.53
CA THR A 102 -5.77 10.88 -22.92
C THR A 102 -5.56 12.10 -23.83
N ASP A 103 -5.15 11.87 -25.07
CA ASP A 103 -4.96 12.95 -26.06
C ASP A 103 -6.22 13.80 -26.27
N VAL A 104 -7.41 13.23 -26.01
CA VAL A 104 -8.71 13.90 -26.11
C VAL A 104 -8.94 14.88 -24.97
N GLU A 105 -8.55 14.53 -23.74
CA GLU A 105 -8.73 15.39 -22.57
C GLU A 105 -7.59 16.39 -22.39
N MET A 106 -6.38 16.08 -22.88
CA MET A 106 -5.21 16.95 -22.71
C MET A 106 -5.05 18.05 -23.78
N ASP A 107 -5.77 17.97 -24.91
CA ASP A 107 -5.61 18.80 -26.13
C ASP A 107 -4.32 19.65 -26.17
N LEU A 108 -3.17 18.96 -26.15
CA LEU A 108 -1.84 19.57 -26.04
C LEU A 108 -1.51 20.51 -27.20
N LYS A 109 -2.34 20.51 -28.26
CA LYS A 109 -2.22 21.39 -29.42
C LYS A 109 -2.80 22.78 -29.16
N THR A 110 -3.66 22.94 -28.15
CA THR A 110 -4.29 24.22 -27.77
C THR A 110 -3.70 24.83 -26.50
N MET A 111 -2.82 24.12 -25.80
CA MET A 111 -2.06 24.68 -24.69
C MET A 111 -0.94 25.57 -25.26
N ASP A 112 -1.11 26.89 -25.13
CA ASP A 112 -0.06 27.89 -25.39
C ASP A 112 1.13 27.62 -24.43
N PRO A 113 2.39 27.66 -24.90
CA PRO A 113 3.56 27.22 -24.13
C PRO A 113 3.89 28.07 -22.89
#